data_AF-A0A7J9T4J1-F1
#
_entry.id   AF-A0A7J9T4J1-F1
#
_cell.length_a   1.000
_cell.length_b   1.000
_cell.length_c   1.000
_cell.angle_alpha   90.00
_cell.angle_beta   90.00
_cell.angle_gamma   90.00
#
_symmetry.space_group_name_H-M   'P 1'
#
loop_
_entity.id
_entity.type
_entity.pdbx_description
1 polymer ?
#
loop_
_entity_poly.entity_id
_entity_poly.type
_entity_poly.pdbx_seq_one_letter_code
_entity_poly.pdbx_strand_id
1 'polypeptide(L)'
;MPLTLLECDKPIPEREKHTYIKKSGESIVPACNVQTTPGDLTERGCTYAGCMGVVGGPVKDVIHLVHGPIGCAFYTWGGGRRQNLSDNTEFHRKYCFSTSMQEANIIFGGEQKLHKAILEAYERFPDVNGVFVYATCVIGLIGDDINNVCKQASKEIGVPVIPFSCEGFRGVSQSLGHHIANDVIFERIVGTKEPDEVIPYDINIIGDYNIQGDLWIIAPLFEAMGLRILCTFTGNASIDDLAMPHKAKLDVMHCQRSTPYICQLMKEKYELPYMPVSLFGIEQTSKALRDVASFFGLEDKAEEVIESEVAKILPEIEYYKEQLRGKRVFIYQGAPRAWHWIKLMEELGMEVVGAATTFGHTDDYEKIIERIGDGALVIDNPNSVELREILIGYKPDLFISGLKEKFLAYKLGVPFVNGHSYERGPYAVYSGFLKFAKDIHTTINHPAWKLIEGRA
;
A
#
# COMPACT_ATOMS: atom_id res chain seq x y z
N MET A 1 -2.75 19.07 28.15
CA MET A 1 -2.06 17.81 27.77
C MET A 1 -1.33 18.06 26.46
N PRO A 2 -0.30 17.30 26.10
CA PRO A 2 0.43 17.51 24.85
C PRO A 2 -0.38 17.05 23.61
N LEU A 3 -1.40 16.22 23.81
CA LEU A 3 -2.42 15.86 22.83
C LEU A 3 -3.42 17.00 22.64
N THR A 4 -4.07 17.06 21.47
CA THR A 4 -4.87 18.20 21.03
C THR A 4 -6.28 17.76 20.67
N LEU A 5 -7.30 18.36 21.30
CA LEU A 5 -8.68 18.21 20.88
C LEU A 5 -9.00 19.27 19.82
N LEU A 6 -9.38 18.85 18.61
CA LEU A 6 -9.83 19.78 17.57
C LEU A 6 -11.21 20.34 17.92
N GLU A 7 -11.57 21.49 17.37
CA GLU A 7 -12.83 22.16 17.71
C GLU A 7 -14.04 21.33 17.26
N CYS A 8 -13.95 20.67 16.11
CA CYS A 8 -14.96 19.75 15.61
C CYS A 8 -15.15 18.50 16.48
N ASP A 9 -14.17 18.16 17.32
CA ASP A 9 -14.17 16.93 18.11
C ASP A 9 -14.78 17.11 19.51
N LYS A 10 -15.24 18.32 19.86
CA LYS A 10 -15.97 18.55 21.13
C LYS A 10 -17.10 17.54 21.40
N PRO A 11 -17.87 17.06 20.39
CA PRO A 11 -18.88 16.02 20.58
C PRO A 11 -18.31 14.59 20.73
N ILE A 12 -17.07 14.35 20.31
CA ILE A 12 -16.35 13.05 20.33
C ILE A 12 -14.97 13.21 21.01
N PRO A 13 -14.92 13.62 22.28
CA PRO A 13 -13.68 14.03 22.96
C PRO A 13 -12.63 12.91 23.04
N GLU A 14 -13.02 11.65 22.86
CA GLU A 14 -12.09 10.54 22.73
C GLU A 14 -11.13 10.66 21.53
N ARG A 15 -11.38 11.58 20.58
CA ARG A 15 -10.45 11.90 19.49
C ARG A 15 -9.21 12.67 19.94
N GLU A 16 -9.23 13.35 21.10
CA GLU A 16 -8.06 14.08 21.62
C GLU A 16 -6.79 13.22 21.64
N LYS A 17 -6.90 11.96 22.06
CA LYS A 17 -5.74 11.04 22.17
C LYS A 17 -5.13 10.64 20.82
N HIS A 18 -5.80 10.90 19.72
CA HIS A 18 -5.37 10.56 18.36
C HIS A 18 -4.64 11.72 17.66
N THR A 19 -4.55 12.88 18.30
CA THR A 19 -4.06 14.10 17.66
C THR A 19 -2.97 14.72 18.51
N TYR A 20 -1.84 15.00 17.87
CA TYR A 20 -0.66 15.57 18.49
C TYR A 20 -0.13 16.71 17.61
N ILE A 21 0.19 17.86 18.22
CA ILE A 21 0.94 18.93 17.56
C ILE A 21 2.38 18.81 18.05
N LYS A 22 3.30 18.54 17.12
CA LYS A 22 4.71 18.33 17.43
C LYS A 22 5.29 19.53 18.18
N LYS A 23 5.95 19.28 19.31
CA LYS A 23 6.68 20.29 20.08
C LYS A 23 8.13 19.88 20.21
N SER A 24 9.00 20.88 20.30
CA SER A 24 10.44 20.68 20.42
C SER A 24 10.78 19.84 21.65
N GLY A 25 11.58 18.78 21.45
CA GLY A 25 12.00 17.89 22.52
C GLY A 25 10.94 16.89 23.02
N GLU A 26 9.74 16.88 22.45
CA GLU A 26 8.69 15.91 22.79
C GLU A 26 8.57 14.82 21.70
N SER A 27 8.33 13.58 22.12
CA SER A 27 8.04 12.45 21.22
C SER A 27 6.83 11.69 21.73
N ILE A 28 5.64 12.10 21.27
CA ILE A 28 4.37 11.59 21.78
C ILE A 28 3.63 10.91 20.66
N VAL A 29 3.48 9.60 20.79
CA VAL A 29 2.77 8.77 19.83
C VAL A 29 1.26 8.86 20.11
N PRO A 30 0.44 9.30 19.13
CA PRO A 30 -1.01 9.26 19.28
C PRO A 30 -1.52 7.83 19.46
N ALA A 31 -2.67 7.68 20.11
CA ALA A 31 -3.39 6.42 20.08
C ALA A 31 -3.69 6.06 18.63
N CYS A 32 -3.39 4.83 18.24
CA CYS A 32 -3.48 4.37 16.88
C CYS A 32 -3.83 2.88 16.83
N ASN A 33 -4.29 2.41 15.67
CA ASN A 33 -4.73 1.02 15.47
C ASN A 33 -5.73 0.53 16.54
N VAL A 34 -6.61 1.43 16.99
CA VAL A 34 -7.75 1.11 17.89
C VAL A 34 -9.06 1.18 17.12
N GLN A 35 -10.16 0.75 17.74
CA GLN A 35 -11.49 0.80 17.11
C GLN A 35 -11.86 2.24 16.72
N THR A 36 -12.49 2.37 15.56
CA THR A 36 -13.05 3.63 15.07
C THR A 36 -14.28 4.04 15.90
N THR A 37 -14.45 5.34 16.15
CA THR A 37 -15.65 5.87 16.81
C THR A 37 -16.86 5.74 15.89
N PRO A 38 -17.98 5.10 16.32
CA PRO A 38 -19.16 4.96 15.47
C PRO A 38 -19.73 6.31 15.01
N GLY A 39 -19.97 6.43 13.70
CA GLY A 39 -20.56 7.64 13.10
C GLY A 39 -19.57 8.77 12.82
N ASP A 40 -18.27 8.56 13.06
CA ASP A 40 -17.24 9.59 12.86
C ASP A 40 -16.94 9.91 11.38
N LEU A 41 -17.40 9.10 10.43
CA LEU A 41 -17.05 9.18 8.99
C LEU A 41 -15.56 8.94 8.73
N THR A 42 -14.98 7.93 9.38
CA THR A 42 -13.63 7.43 9.11
C THR A 42 -13.38 7.14 7.63
N GLU A 43 -12.13 7.33 7.20
CA GLU A 43 -11.68 6.95 5.87
C GLU A 43 -11.09 5.52 5.82
N ARG A 44 -11.11 4.78 6.93
CA ARG A 44 -10.69 3.37 7.00
C ARG A 44 -11.53 2.48 6.09
N GLY A 45 -10.85 1.47 5.56
CA GLY A 45 -11.50 0.30 4.96
C GLY A 45 -11.61 -0.82 5.98
N CYS A 46 -11.78 -2.05 5.47
CA CYS A 46 -11.90 -3.24 6.31
C CYS A 46 -10.76 -4.24 6.05
N THR A 47 -10.68 -5.29 6.87
CA THR A 47 -9.70 -6.38 6.76
C THR A 47 -9.69 -7.00 5.36
N TYR A 48 -10.84 -7.25 4.75
CA TYR A 48 -10.92 -7.77 3.37
C TYR A 48 -10.21 -6.85 2.35
N ALA A 49 -10.32 -5.53 2.52
CA ALA A 49 -9.65 -4.58 1.62
C ALA A 49 -8.12 -4.65 1.74
N GLY A 50 -7.58 -4.85 2.95
CA GLY A 50 -6.14 -5.07 3.14
C GLY A 50 -5.67 -6.43 2.60
N CYS A 51 -6.47 -7.47 2.80
CA CYS A 51 -6.12 -8.82 2.37
C CYS A 51 -6.20 -8.96 0.84
N MET A 52 -7.38 -8.75 0.25
CA MET A 52 -7.56 -8.88 -1.19
C MET A 52 -7.11 -7.64 -1.95
N GLY A 53 -7.51 -6.44 -1.51
CA GLY A 53 -7.26 -5.23 -2.28
C GLY A 53 -5.79 -4.80 -2.32
N VAL A 54 -5.03 -5.08 -1.26
CA VAL A 54 -3.62 -4.64 -1.13
C VAL A 54 -2.65 -5.79 -1.37
N VAL A 55 -2.69 -6.86 -0.58
CA VAL A 55 -1.64 -7.91 -0.63
C VAL A 55 -1.92 -8.99 -1.68
N GLY A 56 -3.13 -9.54 -1.72
CA GLY A 56 -3.44 -10.67 -2.61
C GLY A 56 -3.75 -10.26 -4.04
N GLY A 57 -4.51 -9.18 -4.25
CA GLY A 57 -5.03 -8.74 -5.55
C GLY A 57 -4.01 -8.26 -6.59
N PRO A 58 -2.74 -7.96 -6.26
CA PRO A 58 -1.68 -7.76 -7.25
C PRO A 58 -1.15 -9.04 -7.91
N VAL A 59 -1.43 -10.24 -7.36
CA VAL A 59 -0.95 -11.52 -7.93
C VAL A 59 -1.64 -11.77 -9.27
N LYS A 60 -0.86 -11.97 -10.33
CA LYS A 60 -1.34 -11.72 -11.71
C LYS A 60 -2.00 -12.90 -12.42
N ASP A 61 -1.81 -14.11 -11.92
CA ASP A 61 -2.13 -15.37 -12.61
C ASP A 61 -3.06 -16.28 -11.79
N VAL A 62 -3.79 -15.71 -10.82
CA VAL A 62 -4.76 -16.43 -9.98
C VAL A 62 -6.15 -15.83 -10.08
N ILE A 63 -7.18 -16.68 -9.99
CA ILE A 63 -8.56 -16.20 -9.82
C ILE A 63 -8.71 -15.61 -8.42
N HIS A 64 -9.04 -14.33 -8.31
CA HIS A 64 -9.41 -13.71 -7.04
C HIS A 64 -10.93 -13.86 -6.78
N LEU A 65 -11.34 -14.98 -6.22
CA LEU A 65 -12.74 -15.30 -5.95
C LEU A 65 -13.21 -14.72 -4.62
N VAL A 66 -14.19 -13.82 -4.68
CA VAL A 66 -14.78 -13.19 -3.50
C VAL A 66 -15.99 -14.00 -3.03
N HIS A 67 -15.85 -14.66 -1.87
CA HIS A 67 -16.91 -15.47 -1.30
C HIS A 67 -17.83 -14.61 -0.41
N GLY A 68 -19.01 -14.33 -0.93
CA GLY A 68 -19.98 -13.44 -0.29
C GLY A 68 -21.03 -12.89 -1.25
N PRO A 69 -21.83 -11.92 -0.77
CA PRO A 69 -22.67 -11.08 -1.63
C PRO A 69 -21.82 -10.24 -2.60
N ILE A 70 -22.45 -9.73 -3.65
CA ILE A 70 -21.76 -9.11 -4.80
C ILE A 70 -20.96 -7.84 -4.47
N GLY A 71 -21.33 -7.10 -3.41
CA GLY A 71 -20.83 -5.74 -3.14
C GLY A 71 -19.31 -5.66 -3.00
N CYS A 72 -18.72 -6.50 -2.15
CA CYS A 72 -17.27 -6.51 -1.92
C CYS A 72 -16.47 -6.76 -3.20
N ALA A 73 -16.95 -7.68 -4.05
CA ALA A 73 -16.33 -7.99 -5.33
C ALA A 73 -16.38 -6.79 -6.29
N PHE A 74 -17.57 -6.21 -6.45
CA PHE A 74 -17.78 -5.09 -7.37
C PHE A 74 -16.93 -3.86 -7.03
N TYR A 75 -16.96 -3.40 -5.77
CA TYR A 75 -16.26 -2.17 -5.38
C TYR A 75 -14.74 -2.32 -5.39
N THR A 76 -14.22 -3.48 -5.01
CA THR A 76 -12.77 -3.72 -5.08
C THR A 76 -12.30 -3.96 -6.50
N TRP A 77 -13.12 -4.47 -7.41
CA TRP A 77 -12.76 -4.60 -8.84
C TRP A 77 -12.55 -3.23 -9.50
N GLY A 78 -13.37 -2.23 -9.15
CA GLY A 78 -13.21 -0.85 -9.63
C GLY A 78 -13.43 -0.67 -11.14
N GLY A 79 -14.10 -1.63 -11.79
CA GLY A 79 -14.28 -1.66 -13.24
C GLY A 79 -12.99 -2.00 -14.01
N GLY A 80 -12.09 -2.77 -13.40
CA GLY A 80 -10.78 -3.10 -13.96
C GLY A 80 -9.77 -1.96 -14.00
N ARG A 81 -10.01 -0.91 -13.19
CA ARG A 81 -9.16 0.28 -13.09
C ARG A 81 -8.23 0.28 -11.87
N ARG A 82 -7.97 -0.89 -11.28
CA ARG A 82 -6.95 -1.00 -10.24
C ARG A 82 -5.59 -0.56 -10.80
N GLN A 83 -4.77 0.07 -9.96
CA GLN A 83 -3.52 0.67 -10.41
C GLN A 83 -2.30 -0.21 -10.19
N ASN A 84 -2.44 -1.35 -9.51
CA ASN A 84 -1.39 -2.36 -9.45
C ASN A 84 -1.23 -3.01 -10.83
N LEU A 85 -0.28 -2.54 -11.63
CA LEU A 85 -0.10 -3.03 -13.00
C LEU A 85 0.61 -4.40 -13.00
N SER A 86 0.39 -5.16 -14.07
CA SER A 86 1.11 -6.41 -14.32
C SER A 86 1.36 -6.55 -15.82
N ASP A 87 2.29 -7.43 -16.19
CA ASP A 87 2.55 -7.85 -17.57
C ASP A 87 1.44 -8.77 -18.12
N ASN A 88 0.62 -9.38 -17.25
CA ASN A 88 -0.59 -10.11 -17.63
C ASN A 88 -1.78 -9.14 -17.77
N THR A 89 -1.73 -8.29 -18.79
CA THR A 89 -2.74 -7.23 -18.99
C THR A 89 -4.14 -7.76 -19.23
N GLU A 90 -4.26 -9.02 -19.66
CA GLU A 90 -5.51 -9.63 -20.12
C GLU A 90 -6.36 -10.24 -19.01
N PHE A 91 -5.81 -10.43 -17.81
CA PHE A 91 -6.51 -11.18 -16.77
C PHE A 91 -6.68 -10.42 -15.44
N HIS A 92 -5.60 -10.13 -14.73
CA HIS A 92 -5.63 -9.86 -13.27
C HIS A 92 -6.54 -8.71 -12.83
N ARG A 93 -6.78 -7.71 -13.69
CA ARG A 93 -7.71 -6.60 -13.42
C ARG A 93 -9.00 -6.67 -14.21
N LYS A 94 -9.03 -7.40 -15.33
CA LYS A 94 -10.18 -7.35 -16.24
C LYS A 94 -11.41 -8.03 -15.63
N TYR A 95 -11.19 -9.06 -14.84
CA TYR A 95 -12.27 -9.90 -14.33
C TYR A 95 -12.62 -9.64 -12.87
N CYS A 96 -13.87 -9.92 -12.52
CA CYS A 96 -14.41 -9.85 -11.17
C CYS A 96 -15.10 -11.18 -10.87
N PHE A 97 -14.60 -11.92 -9.88
CA PHE A 97 -15.13 -13.24 -9.52
C PHE A 97 -15.83 -13.15 -8.17
N SER A 98 -17.07 -13.63 -8.10
CA SER A 98 -17.83 -13.66 -6.87
C SER A 98 -18.78 -14.85 -6.84
N THR A 99 -18.97 -15.43 -5.65
CA THR A 99 -20.03 -16.41 -5.44
C THR A 99 -21.44 -15.79 -5.47
N SER A 100 -21.55 -14.45 -5.42
CA SER A 100 -22.82 -13.71 -5.44
C SER A 100 -23.89 -14.35 -4.55
N MET A 101 -23.57 -14.53 -3.26
CA MET A 101 -24.46 -15.21 -2.32
C MET A 101 -25.81 -14.49 -2.23
N GLN A 102 -26.87 -15.30 -2.18
CA GLN A 102 -28.25 -14.86 -2.01
C GLN A 102 -28.76 -15.31 -0.64
N GLU A 103 -29.96 -14.88 -0.25
CA GLU A 103 -30.57 -15.19 1.04
C GLU A 103 -30.52 -16.69 1.39
N ALA A 104 -30.84 -17.57 0.44
CA ALA A 104 -30.77 -19.03 0.66
C ALA A 104 -29.38 -19.51 1.08
N ASN A 105 -28.31 -18.88 0.58
CA ASN A 105 -26.93 -19.23 0.97
C ASN A 105 -26.57 -18.71 2.38
N ILE A 106 -27.28 -17.69 2.86
CA ILE A 106 -27.11 -17.18 4.23
C ILE A 106 -27.83 -18.13 5.21
N ILE A 107 -29.02 -18.62 4.84
CA ILE A 107 -29.82 -19.51 5.69
C ILE A 107 -29.22 -20.92 5.77
N PHE A 108 -28.78 -21.46 4.63
CA PHE A 108 -28.39 -22.87 4.51
C PHE A 108 -26.89 -23.11 4.29
N GLY A 109 -26.06 -22.06 4.32
CA GLY A 109 -24.63 -22.14 4.05
C GLY A 109 -24.25 -21.89 2.58
N GLY A 110 -23.01 -21.42 2.39
CA GLY A 110 -22.44 -21.04 1.10
C GLY A 110 -21.50 -22.08 0.47
N GLU A 111 -21.14 -23.15 1.20
CA GLU A 111 -20.08 -24.10 0.82
C GLU A 111 -20.27 -24.74 -0.56
N GLN A 112 -21.47 -25.28 -0.84
CA GLN A 112 -21.75 -25.90 -2.15
C GLN A 112 -21.67 -24.87 -3.29
N LYS A 113 -22.08 -23.63 -3.02
CA LYS A 113 -22.01 -22.55 -4.01
C LYS A 113 -20.57 -22.12 -4.25
N LEU A 114 -19.75 -22.07 -3.20
CA LEU A 114 -18.32 -21.79 -3.31
C LEU A 114 -17.62 -22.86 -4.15
N HIS A 115 -17.82 -24.14 -3.85
CA HIS A 115 -17.24 -25.25 -4.60
C HIS A 115 -17.59 -25.14 -6.10
N LYS A 116 -18.87 -25.02 -6.42
CA LYS A 116 -19.34 -24.84 -7.80
C LYS A 116 -18.75 -23.60 -8.47
N ALA A 117 -18.68 -22.47 -7.78
CA ALA A 117 -18.12 -21.24 -8.34
C ALA A 117 -16.61 -21.36 -8.64
N ILE A 118 -15.85 -22.10 -7.83
CA ILE A 118 -14.43 -22.37 -8.10
C ILE A 118 -14.29 -23.19 -9.38
N LEU A 119 -15.06 -24.28 -9.51
CA LEU A 119 -15.02 -25.14 -10.69
C LEU A 119 -15.44 -24.39 -11.97
N GLU A 120 -16.56 -23.65 -11.94
CA GLU A 120 -17.04 -22.87 -13.09
C GLU A 120 -16.07 -21.75 -13.49
N ALA A 121 -15.42 -21.10 -12.51
CA ALA A 121 -14.44 -20.07 -12.80
C ALA A 121 -13.19 -20.67 -13.44
N TYR A 122 -12.68 -21.80 -12.93
CA TYR A 122 -11.53 -22.48 -13.51
C TYR A 122 -11.82 -23.06 -14.89
N GLU A 123 -13.00 -23.65 -15.12
CA GLU A 123 -13.41 -24.16 -16.44
C GLU A 123 -13.37 -23.07 -17.53
N ARG A 124 -13.70 -21.82 -17.16
CA ARG A 124 -13.69 -20.66 -18.07
C ARG A 124 -12.31 -20.05 -18.25
N PHE A 125 -11.41 -20.27 -17.29
CA PHE A 125 -10.06 -19.71 -17.26
C PHE A 125 -9.06 -20.80 -16.87
N PRO A 126 -8.89 -21.85 -17.71
CA PRO A 126 -8.08 -23.02 -17.35
C PRO A 126 -6.57 -22.74 -17.31
N ASP A 127 -6.13 -21.61 -17.89
CA ASP A 127 -4.72 -21.21 -17.95
C ASP A 127 -4.21 -20.51 -16.66
N VAL A 128 -5.06 -20.37 -15.64
CA VAL A 128 -4.67 -19.77 -14.35
C VAL A 128 -3.92 -20.77 -13.49
N ASN A 129 -2.96 -20.30 -12.70
CA ASN A 129 -2.10 -21.15 -11.88
C ASN A 129 -2.62 -21.36 -10.45
N GLY A 130 -3.78 -20.77 -10.11
CA GLY A 130 -4.39 -20.94 -8.80
C GLY A 130 -5.67 -20.13 -8.60
N VAL A 131 -6.29 -20.32 -7.44
CA VAL A 131 -7.50 -19.61 -7.02
C VAL A 131 -7.32 -19.11 -5.59
N PHE A 132 -7.41 -17.81 -5.38
CA PHE A 132 -7.45 -17.20 -4.05
C PHE A 132 -8.91 -16.91 -3.68
N VAL A 133 -9.38 -17.49 -2.58
CA VAL A 133 -10.76 -17.38 -2.10
C VAL A 133 -10.79 -16.46 -0.89
N TYR A 134 -11.50 -15.33 -0.99
CA TYR A 134 -11.56 -14.34 0.07
C TYR A 134 -12.91 -14.37 0.79
N ALA A 135 -12.90 -14.68 2.09
CA ALA A 135 -14.09 -14.64 2.93
C ALA A 135 -14.53 -13.20 3.20
N THR A 136 -15.81 -12.92 2.97
CA THR A 136 -16.44 -11.64 3.37
C THR A 136 -17.20 -11.79 4.68
N CYS A 137 -17.78 -10.70 5.19
CA CYS A 137 -18.41 -10.67 6.53
C CYS A 137 -19.40 -11.80 6.80
N VAL A 138 -20.24 -12.18 5.84
CA VAL A 138 -21.28 -13.19 6.10
C VAL A 138 -20.69 -14.59 6.31
N ILE A 139 -19.54 -14.90 5.70
CA ILE A 139 -18.91 -16.23 5.74
C ILE A 139 -18.50 -16.58 7.17
N GLY A 140 -17.82 -15.66 7.85
CA GLY A 140 -17.41 -15.84 9.24
C GLY A 140 -18.58 -15.85 10.23
N LEU A 141 -19.74 -15.32 9.85
CA LEU A 141 -20.94 -15.31 10.70
C LEU A 141 -21.74 -16.61 10.61
N ILE A 142 -21.85 -17.19 9.41
CA ILE A 142 -22.61 -18.43 9.18
C ILE A 142 -21.76 -19.69 9.41
N GLY A 143 -20.44 -19.53 9.49
CA GLY A 143 -19.52 -20.62 9.85
C GLY A 143 -19.21 -21.59 8.71
N ASP A 144 -19.23 -21.14 7.46
CA ASP A 144 -18.84 -21.96 6.30
C ASP A 144 -17.38 -22.45 6.43
N ASP A 145 -17.14 -23.74 6.24
CA ASP A 145 -15.79 -24.33 6.23
C ASP A 145 -15.12 -24.17 4.85
N ILE A 146 -14.69 -22.95 4.56
CA ILE A 146 -14.00 -22.62 3.31
C ILE A 146 -12.68 -23.41 3.14
N ASN A 147 -12.05 -23.86 4.23
CA ASN A 147 -10.80 -24.60 4.16
C ASN A 147 -11.01 -25.97 3.54
N ASN A 148 -12.02 -26.70 4.02
CA ASN A 148 -12.36 -28.00 3.47
C ASN A 148 -12.83 -27.91 2.02
N VAL A 149 -13.68 -26.92 1.70
CA VAL A 149 -14.15 -26.68 0.33
C VAL A 149 -13.00 -26.39 -0.63
N CYS A 150 -12.10 -25.48 -0.26
CA CYS A 150 -10.94 -25.14 -1.10
C CYS A 150 -10.01 -26.34 -1.29
N LYS A 151 -9.77 -27.13 -0.23
CA LYS A 151 -8.96 -28.36 -0.31
C LYS A 151 -9.55 -29.39 -1.26
N GLN A 152 -10.88 -29.55 -1.28
CA GLN A 152 -11.55 -30.47 -2.20
C GLN A 152 -11.46 -29.95 -3.64
N ALA A 153 -11.84 -28.68 -3.87
CA ALA A 153 -11.77 -28.08 -5.19
C ALA A 153 -10.36 -28.12 -5.79
N SER A 154 -9.32 -27.84 -4.99
CA SER A 154 -7.92 -27.91 -5.43
C SER A 154 -7.53 -29.29 -5.96
N LYS A 155 -8.01 -30.38 -5.35
CA LYS A 155 -7.79 -31.74 -5.85
C LYS A 155 -8.49 -32.00 -7.17
N GLU A 156 -9.67 -31.42 -7.38
CA GLU A 156 -10.48 -31.62 -8.58
C GLU A 156 -9.93 -30.85 -9.78
N ILE A 157 -9.47 -29.61 -9.58
CA ILE A 157 -8.98 -28.75 -10.67
C ILE A 157 -7.46 -28.87 -10.91
N GLY A 158 -6.71 -29.44 -9.96
CA GLY A 158 -5.28 -29.68 -10.10
C GLY A 158 -4.37 -28.48 -9.87
N VAL A 159 -4.93 -27.32 -9.48
CA VAL A 159 -4.19 -26.11 -9.08
C VAL A 159 -4.47 -25.73 -7.62
N PRO A 160 -3.57 -24.97 -6.95
CA PRO A 160 -3.80 -24.50 -5.58
C PRO A 160 -5.08 -23.66 -5.47
N VAL A 161 -5.92 -23.98 -4.48
CA VAL A 161 -7.08 -23.16 -4.07
C VAL A 161 -6.87 -22.74 -2.61
N ILE A 162 -6.65 -21.45 -2.38
CA ILE A 162 -6.14 -20.92 -1.12
C ILE A 162 -7.20 -20.01 -0.46
N PRO A 163 -7.73 -20.40 0.70
CA PRO A 163 -8.70 -19.61 1.44
C PRO A 163 -8.03 -18.53 2.30
N PHE A 164 -8.61 -17.33 2.29
CA PHE A 164 -8.25 -16.20 3.13
C PHE A 164 -9.46 -15.81 3.99
N SER A 165 -9.43 -16.16 5.27
CA SER A 165 -10.43 -15.72 6.27
C SER A 165 -10.23 -14.25 6.62
N CYS A 166 -10.60 -13.33 5.73
CA CYS A 166 -10.35 -11.90 5.85
C CYS A 166 -11.63 -11.08 6.02
N GLU A 167 -12.59 -11.62 6.75
CA GLU A 167 -13.90 -11.03 6.96
C GLU A 167 -13.79 -9.59 7.47
N GLY A 168 -14.60 -8.69 6.89
CA GLY A 168 -14.41 -7.25 7.08
C GLY A 168 -14.60 -6.75 8.52
N PHE A 169 -15.31 -7.50 9.37
CA PHE A 169 -15.50 -7.16 10.78
C PHE A 169 -14.30 -7.52 11.66
N ARG A 170 -13.34 -8.30 11.15
CA ARG A 170 -12.13 -8.65 11.91
C ARG A 170 -11.25 -7.42 12.03
N GLY A 171 -10.57 -7.26 13.16
CA GLY A 171 -9.65 -6.13 13.39
C GLY A 171 -10.38 -4.79 13.37
N VAL A 172 -9.65 -3.73 13.04
CA VAL A 172 -10.17 -2.35 13.07
C VAL A 172 -9.94 -1.59 11.76
N SER A 173 -9.22 -2.19 10.80
CA SER A 173 -8.80 -1.54 9.55
C SER A 173 -8.25 -2.56 8.55
N GLN A 174 -7.76 -2.08 7.41
CA GLN A 174 -7.00 -2.86 6.43
C GLN A 174 -5.78 -3.57 7.03
N SER A 175 -5.21 -3.06 8.12
CA SER A 175 -3.95 -3.55 8.69
C SER A 175 -3.98 -5.05 9.04
N LEU A 176 -5.06 -5.53 9.66
CA LEU A 176 -5.20 -6.97 9.96
C LEU A 176 -5.30 -7.81 8.69
N GLY A 177 -5.90 -7.26 7.62
CA GLY A 177 -5.95 -7.89 6.32
C GLY A 177 -4.56 -8.16 5.73
N HIS A 178 -3.63 -7.23 5.94
CA HIS A 178 -2.24 -7.43 5.55
C HIS A 178 -1.64 -8.62 6.29
N HIS A 179 -1.78 -8.67 7.63
CA HIS A 179 -1.26 -9.76 8.45
C HIS A 179 -1.79 -11.13 7.98
N ILE A 180 -3.11 -11.26 7.83
CA ILE A 180 -3.75 -12.50 7.36
C ILE A 180 -3.22 -12.92 5.99
N ALA A 181 -3.07 -11.98 5.06
CA ALA A 181 -2.55 -12.30 3.73
C ALA A 181 -1.10 -12.77 3.75
N ASN A 182 -0.26 -12.16 4.59
CA ASN A 182 1.15 -12.56 4.74
C ASN A 182 1.24 -13.97 5.32
N ASP A 183 0.51 -14.26 6.40
CA ASP A 183 0.50 -15.58 7.04
C ASP A 183 0.03 -16.65 6.06
N VAL A 184 -1.11 -16.43 5.39
CA VAL A 184 -1.67 -17.41 4.44
C VAL A 184 -0.73 -17.64 3.26
N ILE A 185 -0.16 -16.59 2.65
CA ILE A 185 0.77 -16.76 1.53
C ILE A 185 2.03 -17.50 1.98
N PHE A 186 2.59 -17.14 3.13
CA PHE A 186 3.77 -17.81 3.67
C PHE A 186 3.51 -19.29 3.97
N GLU A 187 2.43 -19.60 4.68
CA GLU A 187 2.11 -20.96 5.11
C GLU A 187 1.72 -21.88 3.95
N ARG A 188 1.06 -21.34 2.92
CA ARG A 188 0.44 -22.13 1.85
C ARG A 188 1.20 -22.12 0.54
N ILE A 189 2.07 -21.14 0.30
CA ILE A 189 2.72 -20.93 -1.01
C ILE A 189 4.24 -20.93 -0.88
N VAL A 190 4.81 -20.17 0.05
CA VAL A 190 6.26 -20.03 0.14
C VAL A 190 6.91 -21.38 0.48
N GLY A 191 7.96 -21.76 -0.26
CA GLY A 191 8.64 -23.04 -0.09
C GLY A 191 8.02 -24.20 -0.86
N THR A 192 6.97 -23.97 -1.66
CA THR A 192 6.31 -25.04 -2.43
C THR A 192 6.94 -25.31 -3.80
N LYS A 193 7.79 -24.40 -4.28
CA LYS A 193 8.60 -24.58 -5.49
C LYS A 193 10.04 -24.14 -5.23
N GLU A 194 10.96 -24.62 -6.07
CA GLU A 194 12.34 -24.17 -6.09
C GLU A 194 12.63 -23.49 -7.43
N PRO A 195 13.44 -22.42 -7.46
CA PRO A 195 13.90 -21.85 -8.72
C PRO A 195 14.88 -22.82 -9.40
N ASP A 196 14.95 -22.76 -10.74
CA ASP A 196 15.84 -23.62 -11.53
C ASP A 196 17.32 -23.43 -11.16
N GLU A 197 17.70 -22.20 -10.81
CA GLU A 197 19.04 -21.84 -10.37
C GLU A 197 18.94 -20.85 -9.20
N VAL A 198 19.82 -21.02 -8.21
CA VAL A 198 20.01 -20.05 -7.12
C VAL A 198 21.39 -19.45 -7.26
N ILE A 199 21.47 -18.12 -7.34
CA ILE A 199 22.74 -17.39 -7.43
C ILE A 199 23.02 -16.58 -6.14
N PRO A 200 24.29 -16.22 -5.87
CA PRO A 200 24.65 -15.42 -4.69
C PRO A 200 24.06 -14.01 -4.66
N TYR A 201 23.50 -13.53 -5.77
CA TYR A 201 22.98 -12.16 -5.96
C TYR A 201 21.45 -12.10 -6.09
N ASP A 202 20.78 -13.17 -5.64
CA ASP A 202 19.32 -13.22 -5.61
C ASP A 202 18.74 -12.37 -4.47
N ILE A 203 17.79 -11.49 -4.80
CA ILE A 203 17.03 -10.69 -3.83
C ILE A 203 15.52 -10.85 -4.05
N ASN A 204 14.74 -10.47 -3.04
CA ASN A 204 13.32 -10.19 -3.22
C ASN A 204 13.05 -8.70 -3.01
N ILE A 205 12.07 -8.15 -3.73
CA ILE A 205 11.51 -6.83 -3.43
C ILE A 205 10.20 -7.04 -2.66
N ILE A 206 10.20 -6.71 -1.37
CA ILE A 206 9.07 -6.99 -0.48
C ILE A 206 8.28 -5.71 -0.20
N GLY A 207 6.98 -5.73 -0.45
CA GLY A 207 6.09 -4.60 -0.18
C GLY A 207 6.10 -3.53 -1.28
N ASP A 208 6.33 -3.93 -2.53
CA ASP A 208 5.96 -3.12 -3.69
C ASP A 208 4.74 -3.75 -4.40
N TYR A 209 3.76 -2.93 -4.74
CA TYR A 209 2.49 -3.36 -5.34
C TYR A 209 2.35 -2.96 -6.81
N ASN A 210 3.43 -2.50 -7.42
CA ASN A 210 3.53 -2.03 -8.80
C ASN A 210 2.48 -0.98 -9.19
N ILE A 211 2.23 0.00 -8.31
CA ILE A 211 1.24 1.05 -8.55
C ILE A 211 1.70 1.91 -9.74
N GLN A 212 0.88 1.95 -10.78
CA GLN A 212 1.18 2.55 -12.09
C GLN A 212 2.57 2.19 -12.66
N GLY A 213 3.12 1.01 -12.33
CA GLY A 213 4.41 0.59 -12.84
C GLY A 213 5.62 0.94 -11.96
N ASP A 214 5.46 1.20 -10.67
CA ASP A 214 6.59 1.49 -9.76
C ASP A 214 7.69 0.40 -9.84
N LEU A 215 7.32 -0.89 -9.85
CA LEU A 215 8.28 -1.99 -9.98
C LEU A 215 9.09 -1.89 -11.27
N TRP A 216 8.47 -1.50 -12.38
CA TRP A 216 9.13 -1.44 -13.69
C TRP A 216 10.23 -0.39 -13.77
N ILE A 217 10.26 0.57 -12.84
CA ILE A 217 11.36 1.53 -12.70
C ILE A 217 12.27 1.22 -11.51
N ILE A 218 11.81 0.41 -10.54
CA ILE A 218 12.62 -0.09 -9.43
C ILE A 218 13.54 -1.21 -9.88
N ALA A 219 13.00 -2.25 -10.52
CA ALA A 219 13.71 -3.48 -10.87
C ALA A 219 14.98 -3.23 -11.71
N PRO A 220 14.96 -2.36 -12.75
CA PRO A 220 16.16 -2.09 -13.54
C PRO A 220 17.34 -1.52 -12.75
N LEU A 221 17.10 -0.86 -11.60
CA LEU A 221 18.17 -0.32 -10.77
C LEU A 221 18.97 -1.42 -10.07
N PHE A 222 18.27 -2.39 -9.48
CA PHE A 222 18.90 -3.53 -8.82
C PHE A 222 19.53 -4.48 -9.85
N GLU A 223 18.88 -4.68 -11.00
CA GLU A 223 19.42 -5.48 -12.11
C GLU A 223 20.71 -4.86 -12.68
N ALA A 224 20.76 -3.54 -12.84
CA ALA A 224 21.96 -2.84 -13.29
C ALA A 224 23.14 -2.95 -12.30
N MET A 225 22.85 -3.16 -11.01
CA MET A 225 23.88 -3.47 -10.01
C MET A 225 24.41 -4.91 -10.10
N GLY A 226 23.75 -5.78 -10.87
CA GLY A 226 24.07 -7.20 -10.98
C GLY A 226 23.26 -8.12 -10.06
N LEU A 227 22.17 -7.61 -9.46
CA LEU A 227 21.27 -8.41 -8.63
C LEU A 227 20.15 -9.01 -9.49
N ARG A 228 19.64 -10.18 -9.10
CA ARG A 228 18.48 -10.81 -9.73
C ARG A 228 17.31 -10.79 -8.76
N ILE A 229 16.15 -10.30 -9.20
CA ILE A 229 14.94 -10.29 -8.39
C ILE A 229 14.22 -11.63 -8.59
N LEU A 230 14.20 -12.48 -7.57
CA LEU A 230 13.46 -13.75 -7.60
C LEU A 230 11.95 -13.55 -7.43
N CYS A 231 11.57 -12.61 -6.57
CA CYS A 231 10.18 -12.35 -6.26
C CYS A 231 9.96 -10.87 -5.96
N THR A 232 8.85 -10.32 -6.46
CA THR A 232 8.31 -9.06 -5.94
C THR A 232 7.03 -9.37 -5.18
N PHE A 233 7.01 -9.14 -3.87
CA PHE A 233 5.84 -9.36 -3.02
C PHE A 233 5.00 -8.07 -2.92
N THR A 234 3.90 -7.88 -3.66
CA THR A 234 3.27 -8.82 -4.62
C THR A 234 2.99 -8.20 -6.00
N GLY A 235 3.44 -6.96 -6.24
CA GLY A 235 3.25 -6.29 -7.53
C GLY A 235 3.83 -7.09 -8.69
N ASN A 236 3.02 -7.38 -9.71
CA ASN A 236 3.39 -8.19 -10.88
C ASN A 236 3.82 -9.64 -10.60
N ALA A 237 3.65 -10.15 -9.37
CA ALA A 237 4.05 -11.52 -9.03
C ALA A 237 3.06 -12.54 -9.60
N SER A 238 3.58 -13.65 -10.10
CA SER A 238 2.85 -14.91 -10.27
C SER A 238 2.76 -15.68 -8.94
N ILE A 239 1.86 -16.65 -8.84
CA ILE A 239 1.82 -17.56 -7.68
C ILE A 239 3.14 -18.36 -7.54
N ASP A 240 3.80 -18.63 -8.66
CA ASP A 240 5.08 -19.32 -8.70
C ASP A 240 6.21 -18.46 -8.16
N ASP A 241 6.22 -17.16 -8.48
CA ASP A 241 7.16 -16.19 -7.92
C ASP A 241 7.02 -16.15 -6.39
N LEU A 242 5.78 -16.23 -5.88
CA LEU A 242 5.50 -16.29 -4.44
C LEU A 242 5.90 -17.61 -3.78
N ALA A 243 6.14 -18.67 -4.56
CA ALA A 243 6.52 -19.98 -4.05
C ALA A 243 8.03 -20.12 -3.80
N MET A 244 8.85 -19.28 -4.45
CA MET A 244 10.31 -19.37 -4.45
C MET A 244 11.10 -18.33 -3.61
N PRO A 245 10.51 -17.34 -2.90
CA PRO A 245 11.30 -16.24 -2.32
C PRO A 245 12.28 -16.70 -1.23
N HIS A 246 12.08 -17.89 -0.64
CA HIS A 246 12.92 -18.46 0.42
C HIS A 246 14.33 -18.84 -0.04
N LYS A 247 14.63 -18.77 -1.35
CA LYS A 247 15.97 -18.99 -1.88
C LYS A 247 16.81 -17.74 -2.09
N ALA A 248 16.21 -16.56 -1.99
CA ALA A 248 16.93 -15.30 -2.07
C ALA A 248 17.99 -15.19 -0.97
N LYS A 249 18.85 -14.18 -1.09
CA LYS A 249 19.89 -13.84 -0.10
C LYS A 249 19.53 -12.63 0.73
N LEU A 250 18.59 -11.80 0.25
CA LEU A 250 18.12 -10.62 0.95
C LEU A 250 16.68 -10.25 0.56
N ASP A 251 15.84 -10.00 1.55
CA ASP A 251 14.53 -9.36 1.37
C ASP A 251 14.67 -7.83 1.48
N VAL A 252 14.52 -7.11 0.36
CA VAL A 252 14.54 -5.64 0.33
C VAL A 252 13.12 -5.12 0.60
N MET A 253 12.84 -4.72 1.83
CA MET A 253 11.49 -4.41 2.31
C MET A 253 11.15 -2.92 2.19
N HIS A 254 10.25 -2.57 1.27
CA HIS A 254 9.82 -1.20 1.03
C HIS A 254 8.59 -0.78 1.88
N CYS A 255 7.47 -1.53 1.83
CA CYS A 255 6.26 -1.18 2.60
C CYS A 255 6.31 -1.76 4.02
N GLN A 256 6.90 -0.99 4.93
CA GLN A 256 7.16 -1.43 6.31
C GLN A 256 5.93 -1.48 7.24
N ARG A 257 4.70 -1.51 6.69
CA ARG A 257 3.47 -1.75 7.46
C ARG A 257 2.79 -3.07 7.09
N SER A 258 2.65 -3.34 5.80
CA SER A 258 1.89 -4.49 5.31
C SER A 258 2.71 -5.75 5.15
N THR A 259 4.04 -5.67 5.12
CA THR A 259 4.93 -6.82 4.87
C THR A 259 5.98 -7.16 5.94
N PRO A 260 6.13 -6.46 7.08
CA PRO A 260 7.02 -6.94 8.14
C PRO A 260 6.71 -8.37 8.60
N TYR A 261 5.45 -8.79 8.51
CA TYR A 261 4.98 -10.13 8.88
C TYR A 261 5.67 -11.22 8.06
N ILE A 262 5.60 -11.17 6.71
CA ILE A 262 6.26 -12.18 5.88
C ILE A 262 7.78 -12.12 6.02
N CYS A 263 8.40 -10.94 6.08
CA CYS A 263 9.84 -10.82 6.29
C CYS A 263 10.29 -11.50 7.60
N GLN A 264 9.51 -11.35 8.67
CA GLN A 264 9.81 -11.99 9.95
C GLN A 264 9.66 -13.51 9.87
N LEU A 265 8.59 -14.01 9.24
CA LEU A 265 8.37 -15.43 9.01
C LEU A 265 9.48 -16.06 8.14
N MET A 266 9.93 -15.35 7.10
CA MET A 266 11.03 -15.75 6.23
C MET A 266 12.37 -15.82 6.98
N LYS A 267 12.64 -14.82 7.81
CA LYS A 267 13.82 -14.79 8.68
C LYS A 267 13.82 -15.94 9.69
N GLU A 268 12.67 -16.24 10.30
CA GLU A 268 12.56 -17.29 11.32
C GLU A 268 12.69 -18.71 10.75
N LYS A 269 12.07 -18.97 9.60
CA LYS A 269 12.05 -20.33 9.00
C LYS A 269 13.23 -20.63 8.09
N TYR A 270 13.69 -19.62 7.34
CA TYR A 270 14.69 -19.79 6.27
C TYR A 270 15.99 -19.01 6.53
N GLU A 271 16.11 -18.33 7.67
CA GLU A 271 17.26 -17.48 8.01
C GLU A 271 17.53 -16.38 6.97
N LEU A 272 16.49 -16.00 6.19
CA LEU A 272 16.57 -14.97 5.15
C LEU A 272 16.58 -13.59 5.80
N PRO A 273 17.69 -12.82 5.74
CA PRO A 273 17.71 -11.47 6.27
C PRO A 273 16.81 -10.55 5.44
N TYR A 274 16.27 -9.52 6.09
CA TYR A 274 15.56 -8.44 5.43
C TYR A 274 16.13 -7.07 5.78
N MET A 275 16.05 -6.15 4.83
CA MET A 275 16.53 -4.78 4.95
C MET A 275 15.38 -3.81 4.68
N PRO A 276 14.91 -3.07 5.70
CA PRO A 276 13.92 -2.02 5.51
C PRO A 276 14.51 -0.86 4.69
N VAL A 277 13.87 -0.48 3.59
CA VAL A 277 14.32 0.59 2.71
C VAL A 277 13.19 1.56 2.35
N SER A 278 13.55 2.71 1.78
CA SER A 278 12.64 3.64 1.12
C SER A 278 13.13 3.88 -0.31
N LEU A 279 12.25 3.61 -1.28
CA LEU A 279 12.52 3.76 -2.71
C LEU A 279 11.78 5.00 -3.26
N PHE A 280 11.82 6.10 -2.52
CA PHE A 280 11.18 7.37 -2.88
C PHE A 280 12.16 8.53 -2.78
N GLY A 281 12.34 9.27 -3.89
CA GLY A 281 13.24 10.43 -3.94
C GLY A 281 14.68 10.03 -4.24
N ILE A 282 15.55 11.01 -4.45
CA ILE A 282 16.96 10.76 -4.76
C ILE A 282 17.66 10.24 -3.51
N GLU A 283 17.48 10.90 -2.37
CA GLU A 283 18.27 10.62 -1.18
C GLU A 283 17.99 9.21 -0.63
N GLN A 284 16.72 8.90 -0.40
CA GLN A 284 16.34 7.62 0.20
C GLN A 284 16.60 6.44 -0.74
N THR A 285 16.33 6.61 -2.04
CA THR A 285 16.62 5.57 -3.04
C THR A 285 18.12 5.32 -3.14
N SER A 286 18.94 6.38 -3.22
CA SER A 286 20.40 6.22 -3.29
C SER A 286 20.95 5.56 -2.04
N LYS A 287 20.41 5.89 -0.86
CA LYS A 287 20.76 5.20 0.39
C LYS A 287 20.39 3.71 0.32
N ALA A 288 19.17 3.39 -0.14
CA ALA A 288 18.73 2.00 -0.29
C ALA A 288 19.64 1.18 -1.22
N LEU A 289 20.01 1.75 -2.38
CA LEU A 289 20.93 1.10 -3.32
C LEU A 289 22.30 0.87 -2.67
N ARG A 290 22.86 1.86 -1.97
CA ARG A 290 24.14 1.71 -1.24
C ARG A 290 24.09 0.66 -0.14
N ASP A 291 23.02 0.66 0.67
CA ASP A 291 22.87 -0.29 1.77
C ASP A 291 22.80 -1.73 1.22
N VAL A 292 22.00 -1.95 0.17
CA VAL A 292 21.90 -3.25 -0.51
C VAL A 292 23.23 -3.63 -1.16
N ALA A 293 23.91 -2.69 -1.82
CA ALA A 293 25.21 -2.91 -2.45
C ALA A 293 26.26 -3.36 -1.44
N SER A 294 26.31 -2.72 -0.27
CA SER A 294 27.26 -3.06 0.79
C SER A 294 27.05 -4.47 1.33
N PHE A 295 25.79 -4.96 1.36
CA PHE A 295 25.51 -6.35 1.72
C PHE A 295 26.14 -7.36 0.75
N PHE A 296 26.26 -7.01 -0.54
CA PHE A 296 26.77 -7.89 -1.59
C PHE A 296 28.20 -7.58 -2.06
N GLY A 297 28.83 -6.50 -1.57
CA GLY A 297 30.12 -6.02 -2.06
C GLY A 297 30.05 -5.43 -3.48
N LEU A 298 28.98 -4.68 -3.78
CA LEU A 298 28.66 -4.10 -5.09
C LEU A 298 28.68 -2.55 -5.06
N GLU A 299 29.43 -1.94 -4.15
CA GLU A 299 29.40 -0.48 -3.91
C GLU A 299 29.71 0.33 -5.17
N ASP A 300 30.74 -0.06 -5.94
CA ASP A 300 31.10 0.62 -7.20
C ASP A 300 29.94 0.59 -8.22
N LYS A 301 29.23 -0.54 -8.30
CA LYS A 301 28.07 -0.70 -9.19
C LYS A 301 26.90 0.17 -8.75
N ALA A 302 26.68 0.32 -7.45
CA ALA A 302 25.65 1.20 -6.94
C ALA A 302 25.93 2.67 -7.25
N GLU A 303 27.17 3.14 -7.06
CA GLU A 303 27.53 4.51 -7.42
C GLU A 303 27.39 4.76 -8.93
N GLU A 304 27.82 3.83 -9.78
CA GLU A 304 27.61 3.91 -11.24
C GLU A 304 26.13 4.11 -11.60
N VAL A 305 25.24 3.32 -10.99
CA VAL A 305 23.78 3.42 -11.21
C VAL A 305 23.23 4.74 -10.66
N ILE A 306 23.61 5.12 -9.43
CA ILE A 306 23.15 6.36 -8.78
C ILE A 306 23.55 7.58 -9.60
N GLU A 307 24.82 7.70 -9.98
CA GLU A 307 25.34 8.82 -10.77
C GLU A 307 24.61 8.95 -12.10
N SER A 308 24.42 7.82 -12.80
CA SER A 308 23.70 7.77 -14.08
C SER A 308 22.24 8.21 -13.95
N GLU A 309 21.50 7.70 -12.96
CA GLU A 309 20.09 8.02 -12.76
C GLU A 309 19.87 9.45 -12.26
N VAL A 310 20.71 9.93 -11.34
CA VAL A 310 20.64 11.31 -10.84
C VAL A 310 20.94 12.28 -11.98
N ALA A 311 21.97 12.04 -12.78
CA ALA A 311 22.32 12.92 -13.90
C ALA A 311 21.19 13.09 -14.92
N LYS A 312 20.36 12.05 -15.13
CA LYS A 312 19.19 12.11 -16.04
C LYS A 312 18.11 13.08 -15.58
N ILE A 313 17.93 13.27 -14.27
CA ILE A 313 16.81 14.06 -13.73
C ILE A 313 17.25 15.39 -13.11
N LEU A 314 18.53 15.55 -12.76
CA LEU A 314 19.03 16.64 -11.94
C LEU A 314 18.64 18.05 -12.44
N PRO A 315 18.75 18.38 -13.75
CA PRO A 315 18.37 19.71 -14.22
C PRO A 315 16.87 20.02 -14.06
N GLU A 316 16.01 19.03 -14.32
CA GLU A 316 14.56 19.22 -14.23
C GLU A 316 14.07 19.21 -12.78
N ILE A 317 14.62 18.33 -11.93
CA ILE A 317 14.19 18.26 -10.53
C ILE A 317 14.58 19.53 -9.76
N GLU A 318 15.74 20.13 -10.05
CA GLU A 318 16.14 21.41 -9.45
C GLU A 318 15.22 22.57 -9.89
N TYR A 319 14.75 22.56 -11.14
CA TYR A 319 13.71 23.50 -11.58
C TYR A 319 12.44 23.36 -10.72
N TYR A 320 11.92 22.13 -10.55
CA TYR A 320 10.71 21.92 -9.75
C TYR A 320 10.91 22.24 -8.28
N LYS A 321 12.07 21.90 -7.71
CA LYS A 321 12.44 22.27 -6.34
C LYS A 321 12.41 23.78 -6.13
N GLU A 322 12.92 24.55 -7.08
CA GLU A 322 12.85 26.02 -6.99
C GLU A 322 11.41 26.53 -7.09
N GLN A 323 10.58 25.96 -7.97
CA GLN A 323 9.17 26.36 -8.10
C GLN A 323 8.30 25.96 -6.88
N LEU A 324 8.69 24.92 -6.16
CA LEU A 324 7.95 24.35 -5.03
C LEU A 324 8.50 24.78 -3.67
N ARG A 325 9.61 25.53 -3.64
CA ARG A 325 10.28 25.97 -2.42
C ARG A 325 9.32 26.71 -1.48
N GLY A 326 9.30 26.29 -0.22
CA GLY A 326 8.49 26.86 0.85
C GLY A 326 6.99 26.58 0.73
N LYS A 327 6.54 25.79 -0.24
CA LYS A 327 5.13 25.38 -0.33
C LYS A 327 4.80 24.39 0.79
N ARG A 328 3.64 24.59 1.41
CA ARG A 328 3.20 23.85 2.59
C ARG A 328 2.37 22.65 2.17
N VAL A 329 2.69 21.46 2.67
CA VAL A 329 2.01 20.21 2.31
C VAL A 329 1.46 19.50 3.52
N PHE A 330 0.22 19.00 3.40
CA PHE A 330 -0.37 18.07 4.35
C PHE A 330 -0.44 16.68 3.70
N ILE A 331 0.09 15.65 4.38
CA ILE A 331 0.16 14.29 3.86
C ILE A 331 -0.80 13.40 4.64
N TYR A 332 -1.76 12.76 3.98
CA TYR A 332 -2.63 11.77 4.60
C TYR A 332 -2.69 10.49 3.77
N GLN A 333 -2.09 9.41 4.26
CA GLN A 333 -2.00 8.14 3.52
C GLN A 333 -2.40 6.95 4.39
N GLY A 334 -2.34 5.73 3.83
CA GLY A 334 -2.63 4.51 4.58
C GLY A 334 -1.76 4.35 5.83
N ALA A 335 -0.43 4.24 5.63
CA ALA A 335 0.57 4.37 6.69
C ALA A 335 1.97 4.71 6.13
N PRO A 336 2.71 3.83 5.41
CA PRO A 336 4.13 4.09 5.13
C PRO A 336 4.43 5.32 4.28
N ARG A 337 3.61 5.60 3.27
CA ARG A 337 3.78 6.81 2.44
C ARG A 337 3.67 8.10 3.27
N ALA A 338 2.95 8.10 4.39
CA ALA A 338 2.82 9.28 5.24
C ALA A 338 4.16 9.72 5.86
N TRP A 339 5.05 8.77 6.19
CA TRP A 339 6.40 9.09 6.70
C TRP A 339 7.50 8.98 5.65
N HIS A 340 7.40 8.07 4.67
CA HIS A 340 8.34 7.98 3.54
C HIS A 340 8.40 9.30 2.76
N TRP A 341 7.26 9.97 2.61
CA TRP A 341 7.17 11.19 1.80
C TRP A 341 7.51 12.47 2.56
N ILE A 342 7.75 12.43 3.88
CA ILE A 342 8.18 13.64 4.60
C ILE A 342 9.50 14.14 4.04
N LYS A 343 10.52 13.26 3.99
CA LYS A 343 11.83 13.57 3.39
C LYS A 343 11.75 13.84 1.89
N LEU A 344 10.85 13.16 1.18
CA LEU A 344 10.61 13.42 -0.24
C LEU A 344 10.12 14.85 -0.50
N MET A 345 9.23 15.38 0.35
CA MET A 345 8.73 16.75 0.26
C MET A 345 9.81 17.75 0.64
N GLU A 346 10.59 17.48 1.68
CA GLU A 346 11.75 18.30 2.05
C GLU A 346 12.80 18.37 0.92
N GLU A 347 13.02 17.26 0.19
CA GLU A 347 13.92 17.19 -0.96
C GLU A 347 13.47 18.12 -2.11
N LEU A 348 12.16 18.31 -2.29
CA LEU A 348 11.54 19.31 -3.18
C LEU A 348 11.50 20.73 -2.59
N GLY A 349 12.06 20.94 -1.41
CA GLY A 349 12.05 22.23 -0.72
C GLY A 349 10.69 22.62 -0.14
N MET A 350 9.75 21.67 -0.02
CA MET A 350 8.42 21.89 0.57
C MET A 350 8.44 21.69 2.09
N GLU A 351 7.51 22.34 2.79
CA GLU A 351 7.34 22.25 4.24
C GLU A 351 6.17 21.32 4.58
N VAL A 352 6.43 20.23 5.30
CA VAL A 352 5.37 19.32 5.75
C VAL A 352 4.73 19.86 7.04
N VAL A 353 3.53 20.40 6.90
CA VAL A 353 2.80 21.03 8.02
C VAL A 353 1.90 20.06 8.79
N GLY A 354 1.73 18.85 8.26
CA GLY A 354 1.10 17.77 8.99
C GLY A 354 1.12 16.45 8.24
N ALA A 355 1.05 15.37 9.01
CA ALA A 355 1.01 14.00 8.53
C ALA A 355 -0.11 13.23 9.25
N ALA A 356 -0.80 12.39 8.50
CA ALA A 356 -1.86 11.55 9.01
C ALA A 356 -1.76 10.14 8.44
N THR A 357 -2.23 9.16 9.20
CA THR A 357 -2.34 7.78 8.71
C THR A 357 -3.76 7.22 8.90
N THR A 358 -4.22 6.40 7.96
CA THR A 358 -5.52 5.73 8.07
C THR A 358 -5.46 4.56 9.05
N PHE A 359 -4.35 3.82 9.07
CA PHE A 359 -4.21 2.56 9.81
C PHE A 359 -2.79 2.29 10.33
N GLY A 360 -1.98 3.34 10.50
CA GLY A 360 -0.64 3.22 11.06
C GLY A 360 -0.65 2.67 12.49
N HIS A 361 0.43 2.01 12.86
CA HIS A 361 0.67 1.57 14.23
C HIS A 361 1.73 2.47 14.88
N THR A 362 2.06 2.21 16.14
CA THR A 362 3.04 2.96 16.93
C THR A 362 4.34 3.22 16.17
N ASP A 363 4.90 2.21 15.50
CA ASP A 363 6.15 2.30 14.74
C ASP A 363 6.05 3.21 13.51
N ASP A 364 4.87 3.37 12.92
CA ASP A 364 4.63 4.37 11.86
C ASP A 364 4.64 5.78 12.43
N TYR A 365 4.04 5.99 13.61
CA TYR A 365 4.02 7.32 14.24
C TYR A 365 5.38 7.74 14.79
N GLU A 366 6.15 6.82 15.36
CA GLU A 366 7.55 7.07 15.75
C GLU A 366 8.36 7.59 14.55
N LYS A 367 8.20 6.93 13.40
CA LYS A 367 8.79 7.32 12.12
C LYS A 367 8.30 8.68 11.60
N ILE A 368 7.03 9.04 11.81
CA ILE A 368 6.52 10.39 11.48
C ILE A 368 7.17 11.43 12.41
N ILE A 369 7.14 11.19 13.71
CA ILE A 369 7.57 12.12 14.76
C ILE A 369 9.07 12.41 14.70
N GLU A 370 9.88 11.45 14.27
CA GLU A 370 11.32 11.62 14.02
C GLU A 370 11.60 12.52 12.81
N ARG A 371 10.72 12.50 11.80
CA ARG A 371 10.96 13.17 10.52
C ARG A 371 10.28 14.54 10.42
N ILE A 372 9.13 14.72 11.05
CA ILE A 372 8.29 15.92 10.92
C ILE A 372 8.79 17.06 11.80
N GLY A 373 8.65 18.29 11.33
CA GLY A 373 9.10 19.49 12.04
C GLY A 373 8.20 19.91 13.22
N ASP A 374 8.75 20.75 14.09
CA ASP A 374 8.02 21.37 15.20
C ASP A 374 6.82 22.19 14.69
N GLY A 375 5.70 22.13 15.41
CA GLY A 375 4.44 22.79 15.05
C GLY A 375 3.58 22.03 14.05
N ALA A 376 4.08 20.96 13.43
CA ALA A 376 3.30 20.14 12.51
C ALA A 376 2.26 19.27 13.22
N LEU A 377 1.12 19.06 12.56
CA LEU A 377 0.05 18.18 13.07
C LEU A 377 0.36 16.71 12.76
N VAL A 378 0.21 15.84 13.75
CA VAL A 378 0.23 14.39 13.61
C VAL A 378 -1.10 13.85 14.09
N ILE A 379 -1.88 13.20 13.20
CA ILE A 379 -3.22 12.72 13.53
C ILE A 379 -3.48 11.29 13.03
N ASP A 380 -4.04 10.46 13.91
CA ASP A 380 -4.49 9.10 13.58
C ASP A 380 -5.92 9.08 13.09
N ASN A 381 -6.10 8.43 11.93
CA ASN A 381 -7.40 8.16 11.32
C ASN A 381 -8.32 9.39 11.29
N PRO A 382 -7.88 10.52 10.71
CA PRO A 382 -8.70 11.71 10.67
C PRO A 382 -9.99 11.43 9.89
N ASN A 383 -11.11 11.93 10.41
CA ASN A 383 -12.39 11.88 9.73
C ASN A 383 -12.60 13.10 8.82
N SER A 384 -13.63 13.05 7.96
CA SER A 384 -13.90 14.12 6.99
C SER A 384 -14.11 15.52 7.63
N VAL A 385 -14.63 15.60 8.87
CA VAL A 385 -14.87 16.88 9.55
C VAL A 385 -13.56 17.45 10.11
N GLU A 386 -12.74 16.60 10.73
CA GLU A 386 -11.38 16.95 11.16
C GLU A 386 -10.54 17.39 9.96
N LEU A 387 -10.57 16.65 8.84
CA LEU A 387 -9.88 17.02 7.61
C LEU A 387 -10.30 18.41 7.11
N ARG A 388 -11.59 18.75 7.19
CA ARG A 388 -12.07 20.09 6.84
C ARG A 388 -11.49 21.16 7.76
N GLU A 389 -11.51 20.94 9.07
CA GLU A 389 -10.93 21.87 10.06
C GLU A 389 -9.42 22.06 9.82
N ILE A 390 -8.70 20.96 9.62
CA ILE A 390 -7.26 20.94 9.35
C ILE A 390 -6.94 21.72 8.08
N LEU A 391 -7.64 21.47 6.97
CA LEU A 391 -7.36 22.15 5.70
C LEU A 391 -7.62 23.65 5.77
N ILE A 392 -8.61 24.09 6.56
CA ILE A 392 -8.92 25.52 6.78
C ILE A 392 -7.92 26.16 7.76
N GLY A 393 -7.56 25.45 8.82
CA GLY A 393 -6.68 25.97 9.88
C GLY A 393 -5.21 26.02 9.46
N TYR A 394 -4.72 24.93 8.85
CA TYR A 394 -3.34 24.81 8.41
C TYR A 394 -3.10 25.39 7.03
N LYS A 395 -4.11 25.55 6.16
CA LYS A 395 -3.99 26.16 4.82
C LYS A 395 -2.80 25.63 4.00
N PRO A 396 -2.69 24.31 3.76
CA PRO A 396 -1.62 23.79 2.93
C PRO A 396 -1.78 24.24 1.47
N ASP A 397 -0.65 24.47 0.79
CA ASP A 397 -0.61 24.69 -0.67
C ASP A 397 -0.92 23.40 -1.43
N LEU A 398 -0.72 22.25 -0.81
CA LEU A 398 -0.98 20.93 -1.37
C LEU A 398 -1.50 19.96 -0.30
N PHE A 399 -2.55 19.21 -0.64
CA PHE A 399 -3.00 18.08 0.15
C PHE A 399 -2.81 16.78 -0.64
N ILE A 400 -2.08 15.82 -0.06
CA ILE A 400 -1.80 14.54 -0.69
C ILE A 400 -2.56 13.44 0.05
N SER A 401 -3.61 12.89 -0.56
CA SER A 401 -4.44 11.84 0.06
C SER A 401 -5.08 10.86 -0.92
N GLY A 402 -6.19 10.21 -0.54
CA GLY A 402 -6.94 9.25 -1.35
C GLY A 402 -8.10 9.85 -2.13
N LEU A 403 -8.77 9.00 -2.91
CA LEU A 403 -9.87 9.45 -3.79
C LEU A 403 -11.05 10.04 -3.03
N LYS A 404 -11.30 9.61 -1.79
CA LYS A 404 -12.47 10.04 -1.00
C LYS A 404 -12.31 11.50 -0.58
N GLU A 405 -11.08 11.91 -0.28
CA GLU A 405 -10.74 13.23 0.22
C GLU A 405 -10.55 14.27 -0.90
N LYS A 406 -10.32 13.81 -2.15
CA LYS A 406 -10.04 14.67 -3.33
C LYS A 406 -11.06 15.79 -3.54
N PHE A 407 -12.35 15.46 -3.50
CA PHE A 407 -13.40 16.44 -3.80
C PHE A 407 -13.68 17.38 -2.63
N LEU A 408 -13.40 16.97 -1.39
CA LEU A 408 -13.41 17.88 -0.25
C LEU A 408 -12.33 18.95 -0.43
N ALA A 409 -11.09 18.53 -0.73
CA ALA A 409 -9.97 19.42 -0.97
C ALA A 409 -10.26 20.45 -2.07
N TYR A 410 -10.76 19.97 -3.22
CA TYR A 410 -11.12 20.84 -4.35
C TYR A 410 -12.17 21.89 -3.98
N LYS A 411 -13.20 21.52 -3.20
CA LYS A 411 -14.24 22.47 -2.77
C LYS A 411 -13.74 23.50 -1.77
N LEU A 412 -12.67 23.19 -1.04
CA LEU A 412 -11.96 24.13 -0.15
C LEU A 412 -10.91 24.97 -0.90
N GLY A 413 -10.73 24.74 -2.20
CA GLY A 413 -9.70 25.41 -3.00
C GLY A 413 -8.29 24.94 -2.68
N VAL A 414 -8.12 23.74 -2.13
CA VAL A 414 -6.81 23.15 -1.81
C VAL A 414 -6.39 22.22 -2.97
N PRO A 415 -5.26 22.50 -3.64
CA PRO A 415 -4.69 21.61 -4.65
C PRO A 415 -4.44 20.21 -4.09
N PHE A 416 -4.73 19.19 -4.90
CA PHE A 416 -4.76 17.81 -4.44
C PHE A 416 -4.04 16.86 -5.38
N VAL A 417 -3.16 16.02 -4.85
CA VAL A 417 -2.55 14.90 -5.57
C VAL A 417 -2.95 13.59 -4.90
N ASN A 418 -3.40 12.63 -5.70
CA ASN A 418 -3.71 11.31 -5.18
C ASN A 418 -2.44 10.53 -4.84
N GLY A 419 -2.23 10.24 -3.56
CA GLY A 419 -1.07 9.50 -3.08
C GLY A 419 -1.24 7.97 -3.09
N HIS A 420 -2.44 7.45 -3.34
CA HIS A 420 -2.71 6.01 -3.37
C HIS A 420 -2.63 5.43 -4.78
N SER A 421 -3.40 6.02 -5.70
CA SER A 421 -3.52 5.59 -7.09
C SER A 421 -2.63 6.38 -8.04
N TYR A 422 -1.94 7.42 -7.55
CA TYR A 422 -1.21 8.43 -8.32
C TYR A 422 -2.11 9.24 -9.26
N GLU A 423 -1.60 10.37 -9.76
CA GLU A 423 -2.25 11.11 -10.86
C GLU A 423 -1.69 10.58 -12.19
N ARG A 424 -0.38 10.74 -12.42
CA ARG A 424 0.35 10.21 -13.58
C ARG A 424 1.70 9.60 -13.13
N GLY A 425 1.60 8.51 -12.38
CA GLY A 425 2.75 7.74 -11.92
C GLY A 425 3.51 7.02 -13.05
N PRO A 426 4.45 6.13 -12.72
CA PRO A 426 4.91 5.75 -11.36
C PRO A 426 5.61 6.89 -10.61
N TYR A 427 5.72 6.79 -9.28
CA TYR A 427 6.33 7.79 -8.39
C TYR A 427 7.57 7.30 -7.64
N ALA A 428 7.87 6.00 -7.68
CA ALA A 428 9.07 5.45 -7.04
C ALA A 428 10.37 5.96 -7.68
N VAL A 429 11.47 5.84 -6.93
CA VAL A 429 12.86 6.05 -7.36
C VAL A 429 13.09 7.41 -8.07
N TYR A 430 14.16 7.53 -8.84
CA TYR A 430 14.60 8.78 -9.48
C TYR A 430 13.59 9.31 -10.51
N SER A 431 13.30 8.52 -11.54
CA SER A 431 12.43 8.96 -12.64
C SER A 431 10.98 9.16 -12.21
N GLY A 432 10.48 8.35 -11.26
CA GLY A 432 9.16 8.55 -10.68
C GLY A 432 9.11 9.76 -9.75
N PHE A 433 10.17 10.08 -9.02
CA PHE A 433 10.25 11.32 -8.25
C PHE A 433 10.11 12.56 -9.14
N LEU A 434 10.76 12.58 -10.31
CA LEU A 434 10.59 13.67 -11.27
C LEU A 434 9.14 13.78 -11.78
N LYS A 435 8.45 12.65 -12.04
CA LYS A 435 7.02 12.65 -12.41
C LYS A 435 6.15 13.17 -11.28
N PHE A 436 6.44 12.78 -10.05
CA PHE A 436 5.72 13.26 -8.88
C PHE A 436 5.87 14.78 -8.70
N ALA A 437 7.08 15.30 -8.84
CA ALA A 437 7.33 16.75 -8.80
C ALA A 437 6.57 17.50 -9.91
N LYS A 438 6.51 16.93 -11.13
CA LYS A 438 5.71 17.45 -12.26
C LYS A 438 4.22 17.51 -11.94
N ASP A 439 3.67 16.45 -11.35
CA ASP A 439 2.26 16.38 -10.99
C ASP A 439 1.91 17.35 -9.86
N ILE A 440 2.78 17.48 -8.85
CA ILE A 440 2.64 18.49 -7.78
C ILE A 440 2.66 19.90 -8.36
N HIS A 441 3.69 20.23 -9.15
CA HIS A 441 3.84 21.55 -9.76
C HIS A 441 2.64 21.91 -10.64
N THR A 442 2.19 20.97 -11.49
CA THR A 442 1.02 21.16 -12.36
C THR A 442 -0.23 21.40 -11.53
N THR A 443 -0.41 20.64 -10.47
CA THR A 443 -1.57 20.71 -9.59
C THR A 443 -1.62 22.04 -8.84
N ILE A 444 -0.53 22.46 -8.19
CA ILE A 444 -0.49 23.72 -7.43
C ILE A 444 -0.67 24.93 -8.34
N ASN A 445 -0.06 24.92 -9.53
CA ASN A 445 -0.08 26.07 -10.45
C ASN A 445 -1.25 26.07 -11.44
N HIS A 446 -2.20 25.14 -11.30
CA HIS A 446 -3.31 25.03 -12.23
C HIS A 446 -4.16 26.32 -12.24
N PRO A 447 -4.49 26.90 -13.41
CA PRO A 447 -5.18 28.20 -13.49
C PRO A 447 -6.59 28.18 -12.87
N ALA A 448 -7.21 27.01 -12.73
CA ALA A 448 -8.52 26.87 -12.10
C ALA A 448 -8.57 27.42 -10.67
N TRP A 449 -7.45 27.41 -9.92
CA TRP A 449 -7.40 27.96 -8.56
C TRP A 449 -7.63 29.48 -8.52
N LYS A 450 -7.38 30.19 -9.62
CA LYS A 450 -7.66 31.63 -9.75
C LYS A 450 -9.14 31.94 -9.97
N LEU A 451 -9.94 30.92 -10.29
CA LEU A 451 -11.39 31.04 -10.53
C LEU A 451 -12.23 30.82 -9.27
N ILE A 452 -11.61 30.39 -8.17
CA ILE A 452 -12.29 30.11 -6.90
C ILE A 452 -12.14 31.32 -5.98
N GLU A 453 -13.27 31.94 -5.64
CA GLU A 453 -13.33 32.98 -4.60
C GLU A 453 -13.32 32.34 -3.21
N GLY A 454 -12.59 32.93 -2.24
CA GLY A 454 -12.61 32.48 -0.85
C GLY A 454 -11.83 31.18 -0.58
N ARG A 455 -10.65 31.02 -1.19
CA ARG A 455 -9.72 29.91 -0.91
C ARG A 455 -9.41 29.83 0.60
N ALA A 456 -9.43 28.61 1.14
CA ALA A 456 -9.14 28.31 2.55
C ALA A 456 -7.83 28.95 3.02
#